data_AF-A0A176RT31-F1
#
_entry.id   AF-A0A176RT31-F1
#
_cell.length_a   1.000
_cell.length_b   1.000
_cell.length_c   1.000
_cell.angle_alpha   90.00
_cell.angle_beta   90.00
_cell.angle_gamma   90.00
#
_symmetry.space_group_name_H-M   'P 1'
#
loop_
_entity.id
_entity.type
_entity.pdbx_description
1 polymer ?
#
loop_
_entity_poly.entity_id
_entity_poly.type
_entity_poly.pdbx_seq_one_letter_code
_entity_poly.pdbx_strand_id
1 'polypeptide(L)'
;MALRHAGDLDLLLIEPSSVWEADRILTEAGYIRTQPDFELTPLQKSVYMKIFPDLVYTYKDFEIPIELHWRWTPNPYLFPLSVEEVWQKRELISIANTKVATMSREDILLYLCVHGAKHAWNRLKYLCDIPMLMDNDIERLLARARQLGVLNMVTQGFLLAHQVLNMPLPPAISAEAQTNPTAQGLVKVAQQVLREDESYWETDKPLALVKKPARILRVLKYTLKLRPELKYKRYHLYLKSSSYLDWSLIRIPDRLFFLYLVLRPFFWLVRHFKKDDK
;
A
#
# COMPACT_ATOMS: atom_id res chain seq x y z
N MET A 1 18.03 -1.37 -16.48
CA MET A 1 17.01 -1.72 -15.47
C MET A 1 15.68 -1.95 -16.18
N ALA A 2 15.40 -3.18 -16.61
CA ALA A 2 14.09 -3.60 -17.09
C ALA A 2 14.03 -5.13 -16.99
N LEU A 3 13.93 -5.63 -15.76
CA LEU A 3 14.00 -7.06 -15.45
C LEU A 3 12.64 -7.68 -15.13
N ARG A 4 11.57 -6.86 -15.15
CA ARG A 4 10.17 -7.29 -15.01
C ARG A 4 9.23 -6.33 -15.73
N HIS A 5 8.07 -6.84 -16.14
CA HIS A 5 6.96 -6.02 -16.62
C HIS A 5 6.43 -5.13 -15.49
N ALA A 6 6.13 -3.86 -15.82
CA ALA A 6 5.38 -2.96 -14.94
C ALA A 6 3.89 -3.30 -15.06
N GLY A 7 3.22 -3.51 -13.92
CA GLY A 7 1.79 -3.83 -13.88
C GLY A 7 0.91 -2.59 -13.70
N ASP A 8 1.52 -1.47 -13.36
CA ASP A 8 0.93 -0.18 -12.99
C ASP A 8 2.00 0.92 -13.15
N LEU A 9 1.56 2.18 -13.23
CA LEU A 9 2.39 3.37 -13.16
C LEU A 9 1.97 4.22 -11.96
N ASP A 10 2.80 4.21 -10.91
CA ASP A 10 2.61 5.04 -9.72
C ASP A 10 3.09 6.47 -9.96
N LEU A 11 2.18 7.44 -9.84
CA LEU A 11 2.47 8.88 -9.87
C LEU A 11 2.15 9.51 -8.52
N LEU A 12 3.15 10.08 -7.85
CA LEU A 12 2.96 10.76 -6.57
C LEU A 12 2.83 12.27 -6.75
N LEU A 13 1.75 12.84 -6.24
CA LEU A 13 1.56 14.29 -6.11
C LEU A 13 2.38 14.84 -4.94
N ILE A 14 3.04 15.97 -5.18
CA ILE A 14 3.76 16.73 -4.14
C ILE A 14 2.75 17.39 -3.20
N GLU A 15 1.69 17.98 -3.77
CA GLU A 15 0.65 18.68 -3.03
C GLU A 15 -0.68 17.90 -3.11
N PRO A 16 -1.16 17.31 -2.00
CA PRO A 16 -2.42 16.58 -1.99
C PRO A 16 -3.64 17.42 -2.40
N SER A 17 -3.60 18.74 -2.20
CA SER A 17 -4.66 19.67 -2.63
C SER A 17 -4.87 19.69 -4.15
N SER A 18 -3.85 19.31 -4.92
CA SER A 18 -3.89 19.34 -6.39
C SER A 18 -4.52 18.09 -7.00
N VAL A 19 -5.00 17.13 -6.18
CA VAL A 19 -5.54 15.85 -6.68
C VAL A 19 -6.69 16.02 -7.66
N TRP A 20 -7.62 16.95 -7.41
CA TRP A 20 -8.79 17.13 -8.26
C TRP A 20 -8.49 17.93 -9.53
N GLU A 21 -7.41 18.70 -9.51
CA GLU A 21 -6.89 19.35 -10.72
C GLU A 21 -6.16 18.33 -11.60
N ALA A 22 -5.37 17.43 -10.99
CA ALA A 22 -4.74 16.32 -11.70
C ALA A 22 -5.77 15.32 -12.28
N ASP A 23 -6.85 15.04 -11.54
CA ASP A 23 -8.01 14.27 -12.02
C ASP A 23 -8.63 14.88 -13.28
N ARG A 24 -8.83 16.21 -13.29
CA ARG A 24 -9.31 16.95 -14.46
C ARG A 24 -8.36 16.82 -15.64
N ILE A 25 -7.06 17.04 -15.44
CA ILE A 25 -6.02 16.96 -16.49
C ILE A 25 -5.97 15.55 -17.10
N LEU A 26 -5.97 14.50 -16.27
CA LEU A 26 -5.95 13.11 -16.74
C LEU A 26 -7.22 12.78 -17.55
N THR A 27 -8.38 13.21 -17.06
CA THR A 27 -9.67 12.99 -17.75
C THR A 27 -9.72 13.71 -19.09
N GLU A 28 -9.27 14.96 -19.16
CA GLU A 28 -9.16 15.74 -20.40
C GLU A 28 -8.15 15.13 -21.39
N ALA A 29 -7.11 14.47 -20.89
CA ALA A 29 -6.16 13.70 -21.71
C ALA A 29 -6.72 12.35 -22.20
N GLY A 30 -7.96 12.00 -21.84
CA GLY A 30 -8.65 10.80 -22.30
C GLY A 30 -8.48 9.57 -21.40
N TYR A 31 -7.90 9.72 -20.20
CA TYR A 31 -7.89 8.66 -19.20
C TYR A 31 -9.26 8.53 -18.53
N ILE A 32 -9.64 7.30 -18.21
CA ILE A 32 -10.90 6.98 -17.53
C ILE A 32 -10.58 6.57 -16.11
N ARG A 33 -11.15 7.29 -15.13
CA ARG A 33 -11.05 6.93 -13.72
C ARG A 33 -11.86 5.66 -13.45
N THR A 34 -11.20 4.65 -12.88
CA THR A 34 -11.78 3.35 -12.55
C THR A 34 -11.93 3.13 -11.04
N GLN A 35 -11.18 3.85 -10.22
CA GLN A 35 -11.32 3.79 -8.76
C GLN A 35 -11.26 5.19 -8.15
N PRO A 36 -12.39 5.74 -7.65
CA PRO A 36 -13.76 5.24 -7.85
C PRO A 36 -14.26 5.52 -9.29
N ASP A 37 -15.06 4.61 -9.84
CA ASP A 37 -15.66 4.67 -11.19
C ASP A 37 -16.95 5.53 -11.25
N PHE A 38 -17.21 6.33 -10.22
CA PHE A 38 -18.37 7.21 -10.13
C PHE A 38 -18.01 8.58 -9.57
N GLU A 39 -18.86 9.56 -9.84
CA GLU A 39 -18.68 10.93 -9.33
C GLU A 39 -18.93 11.02 -7.83
N LEU A 40 -17.99 11.67 -7.13
CA LEU A 40 -18.05 11.89 -5.70
C LEU A 40 -18.59 13.28 -5.36
N THR A 41 -19.46 13.38 -4.35
CA THR A 41 -19.86 14.66 -3.74
C THR A 41 -18.67 15.34 -3.05
N PRO A 42 -18.71 16.65 -2.76
CA PRO A 42 -17.63 17.33 -2.04
C PRO A 42 -17.27 16.67 -0.69
N LEU A 43 -18.27 16.23 0.08
CA LEU A 43 -18.03 15.48 1.32
C LEU A 43 -17.35 14.13 1.04
N GLN A 44 -17.85 13.37 0.05
CA GLN A 44 -17.25 12.09 -0.34
C GLN A 44 -15.80 12.26 -0.80
N LYS A 45 -15.48 13.29 -1.60
CA LYS A 45 -14.10 13.63 -1.99
C LYS A 45 -13.21 13.82 -0.77
N SER A 46 -13.66 14.62 0.21
CA SER A 46 -12.91 14.89 1.44
C SER A 46 -12.69 13.64 2.29
N VAL A 47 -13.68 12.74 2.35
CA VAL A 47 -13.59 11.48 3.10
C VAL A 47 -12.73 10.47 2.34
N TYR A 48 -12.86 10.40 1.02
CA TYR A 48 -12.08 9.53 0.15
C TYR A 48 -10.59 9.80 0.32
N MET A 49 -10.16 11.07 0.23
CA MET A 49 -8.76 11.46 0.42
C MET A 49 -8.20 11.11 1.81
N LYS A 50 -9.05 11.02 2.84
CA LYS A 50 -8.65 10.56 4.17
C LYS A 50 -8.44 9.04 4.21
N ILE A 51 -9.24 8.26 3.51
CA ILE A 51 -9.23 6.79 3.63
C ILE A 51 -8.30 6.16 2.60
N PHE A 52 -8.34 6.64 1.36
CA PHE A 52 -7.62 6.09 0.21
C PHE A 52 -6.40 6.96 -0.12
N PRO A 53 -5.31 6.37 -0.60
CA PRO A 53 -4.10 7.11 -0.92
C PRO A 53 -4.04 7.55 -2.39
N ASP A 54 -4.92 7.03 -3.26
CA ASP A 54 -4.83 7.14 -4.71
C ASP A 54 -6.17 7.21 -5.44
N LEU A 55 -6.11 7.65 -6.70
CA LEU A 55 -7.13 7.44 -7.74
C LEU A 55 -6.51 6.56 -8.83
N VAL A 56 -7.28 5.63 -9.37
CA VAL A 56 -6.81 4.71 -10.42
C VAL A 56 -7.46 5.06 -11.75
N TYR A 57 -6.65 5.09 -12.81
CA TYR A 57 -7.07 5.41 -14.16
C TYR A 57 -6.60 4.35 -15.15
N THR A 58 -7.35 4.17 -16.22
CA THR A 58 -6.96 3.35 -17.37
C THR A 58 -7.09 4.17 -18.64
N TYR A 59 -6.30 3.85 -19.65
CA TYR A 59 -6.46 4.42 -20.98
C TYR A 59 -6.93 3.33 -21.94
N LYS A 60 -7.82 3.67 -22.87
CA LYS A 60 -8.49 2.69 -23.74
C LYS A 60 -7.50 1.76 -24.48
N ASP A 61 -6.38 2.31 -24.92
CA ASP A 61 -5.39 1.61 -25.73
C ASP A 61 -4.17 1.12 -24.94
N PHE A 62 -4.12 1.35 -23.62
CA PHE A 62 -3.01 0.92 -22.76
C PHE A 62 -3.52 0.04 -21.62
N GLU A 63 -2.95 -1.16 -21.49
CA GLU A 63 -3.29 -2.10 -20.43
C GLU A 63 -2.67 -1.75 -19.06
N ILE A 64 -1.80 -0.72 -19.00
CA ILE A 64 -1.12 -0.33 -17.76
C ILE A 64 -1.94 0.77 -17.06
N PRO A 65 -2.53 0.50 -15.88
CA PRO A 65 -3.23 1.50 -15.10
C PRO A 65 -2.26 2.54 -14.54
N ILE A 66 -2.75 3.77 -14.40
CA ILE A 66 -2.06 4.84 -13.66
C ILE A 66 -2.68 4.92 -12.27
N GLU A 67 -1.84 4.84 -11.24
CA GLU A 67 -2.24 5.12 -9.86
C GLU A 67 -1.72 6.52 -9.47
N LEU A 68 -2.64 7.47 -9.32
CA LEU A 68 -2.32 8.84 -8.89
C LEU A 68 -2.41 8.93 -7.37
N HIS A 69 -1.26 8.84 -6.70
CA HIS A 69 -1.11 8.86 -5.26
C HIS A 69 -0.96 10.29 -4.71
N TRP A 70 -1.54 10.57 -3.54
CA TRP A 70 -1.22 11.73 -2.69
C TRP A 70 -0.65 11.33 -1.32
N ARG A 71 -0.56 10.03 -1.04
CA ARG A 71 0.06 9.46 0.17
C ARG A 71 0.72 8.13 -0.17
N TRP A 72 1.73 7.76 0.60
CA TRP A 72 2.43 6.48 0.43
C TRP A 72 1.57 5.24 0.69
N THR A 73 0.67 5.35 1.67
CA THR A 73 -0.18 4.23 2.08
C THR A 73 -1.51 4.74 2.62
N PRO A 74 -2.56 3.91 2.65
CA PRO A 74 -3.86 4.30 3.23
C PRO A 74 -3.75 4.78 4.69
N ASN A 75 -2.82 4.22 5.47
CA ASN A 75 -2.58 4.64 6.86
C ASN A 75 -1.38 5.60 6.92
N PRO A 76 -1.58 6.90 7.15
CA PRO A 76 -0.49 7.89 7.12
C PRO A 76 0.57 7.66 8.20
N TYR A 77 0.27 6.86 9.23
CA TYR A 77 1.22 6.53 10.30
C TYR A 77 2.09 5.30 9.99
N LEU A 78 1.83 4.58 8.89
CA LEU A 78 2.62 3.41 8.53
C LEU A 78 4.00 3.79 8.01
N PHE A 79 4.05 4.77 7.10
CA PHE A 79 5.27 5.29 6.51
C PHE A 79 5.32 6.83 6.62
N PRO A 80 5.86 7.38 7.72
CA PRO A 80 5.89 8.82 7.96
C PRO A 80 7.08 9.49 7.24
N LEU A 81 7.28 9.18 5.96
CA LEU A 81 8.27 9.84 5.11
C LEU A 81 7.64 11.12 4.51
N SER A 82 8.35 12.25 4.57
CA SER A 82 7.87 13.50 3.96
C SER A 82 7.98 13.44 2.44
N VAL A 83 6.91 13.81 1.75
CA VAL A 83 6.91 13.91 0.28
C VAL A 83 7.84 15.02 -0.18
N GLU A 84 7.90 16.13 0.56
CA GLU A 84 8.77 17.27 0.31
C GLU A 84 10.25 16.87 0.45
N GLU A 85 10.60 16.10 1.49
CA GLU A 85 11.96 15.58 1.67
C GLU A 85 12.37 14.67 0.50
N VAL A 86 11.47 13.77 0.07
CA VAL A 86 11.71 12.91 -1.09
C VAL A 86 11.86 13.72 -2.36
N TRP A 87 11.02 14.75 -2.55
CA TRP A 87 11.11 15.63 -3.71
C TRP A 87 12.43 16.39 -3.75
N GLN A 88 12.94 16.86 -2.61
CA GLN A 88 14.25 17.52 -2.55
C GLN A 88 15.40 16.57 -2.89
N LYS A 89 15.30 15.30 -2.50
CA LYS A 89 16.31 14.25 -2.75
C LYS A 89 16.08 13.46 -4.03
N ARG A 90 15.11 13.87 -4.87
CA ARG A 90 14.71 13.14 -6.08
C ARG A 90 15.88 12.95 -7.02
N GLU A 91 15.89 11.81 -7.68
CA GLU A 91 16.80 11.51 -8.78
C GLU A 91 16.07 11.76 -10.12
N LEU A 92 16.82 12.15 -11.15
CA LEU A 92 16.28 12.26 -12.51
C LEU A 92 16.76 11.07 -13.33
N ILE A 93 15.82 10.27 -13.82
CA ILE A 93 16.08 9.17 -14.74
C ILE A 93 15.60 9.52 -16.14
N SER A 94 16.17 8.91 -17.17
CA SER A 94 15.71 9.07 -18.55
C SER A 94 14.84 7.87 -18.94
N ILE A 95 13.58 8.12 -19.29
CA ILE A 95 12.64 7.14 -19.84
C ILE A 95 12.22 7.63 -21.21
N ALA A 96 12.51 6.86 -22.26
CA ALA A 96 12.21 7.23 -23.65
C ALA A 96 12.66 8.68 -24.00
N ASN A 97 13.89 9.04 -23.61
CA ASN A 97 14.47 10.39 -23.76
C ASN A 97 13.78 11.51 -22.98
N THR A 98 12.83 11.19 -22.10
CA THR A 98 12.19 12.13 -21.18
C THR A 98 12.85 12.03 -19.81
N LYS A 99 13.25 13.17 -19.23
CA LYS A 99 13.71 13.21 -17.83
C LYS A 99 12.51 13.12 -16.90
N VAL A 100 12.49 12.08 -16.08
CA VAL A 100 11.43 11.81 -15.10
C VAL A 100 12.03 11.83 -13.70
N ALA A 101 11.37 12.53 -12.79
CA ALA A 101 11.73 12.52 -11.38
C ALA A 101 11.31 11.21 -10.73
N THR A 102 12.21 10.62 -9.94
CA THR A 102 11.94 9.43 -9.14
C THR A 102 12.54 9.59 -7.74
N MET A 103 12.12 8.74 -6.82
CA MET A 103 12.63 8.71 -5.47
C MET A 103 14.11 8.30 -5.45
N SER A 104 14.85 8.70 -4.41
CA SER A 104 16.20 8.18 -4.21
C SER A 104 16.18 6.66 -4.02
N ARG A 105 17.25 5.97 -4.38
CA ARG A 105 17.34 4.50 -4.21
C ARG A 105 17.06 4.04 -2.76
N GLU A 106 17.57 4.79 -1.77
CA GLU A 106 17.34 4.56 -0.34
C GLU A 106 15.85 4.66 0.01
N ASP A 107 15.16 5.70 -0.47
CA ASP A 107 13.74 5.91 -0.19
C ASP A 107 12.86 4.87 -0.90
N ILE A 108 13.22 4.44 -2.12
CA ILE A 108 12.53 3.34 -2.82
C ILE A 108 12.64 2.05 -2.00
N LEU A 109 13.84 1.72 -1.50
CA LEU A 109 14.06 0.52 -0.70
C LEU A 109 13.24 0.53 0.60
N LEU A 110 13.21 1.67 1.30
CA LEU A 110 12.37 1.85 2.48
C LEU A 110 10.88 1.70 2.14
N TYR A 111 10.42 2.35 1.07
CA TYR A 111 9.04 2.26 0.60
C TYR A 111 8.65 0.82 0.26
N LEU A 112 9.48 0.09 -0.47
CA LEU A 112 9.24 -1.32 -0.83
C LEU A 112 9.14 -2.21 0.40
N CYS A 113 10.00 -2.02 1.39
CA CYS A 113 9.92 -2.77 2.65
C CYS A 113 8.58 -2.54 3.36
N VAL A 114 8.12 -1.29 3.38
CA VAL A 114 6.83 -0.95 4.00
C VAL A 114 5.65 -1.44 3.16
N HIS A 115 5.71 -1.31 1.84
CA HIS A 115 4.67 -1.75 0.92
C HIS A 115 4.53 -3.28 0.94
N GLY A 116 5.64 -4.02 0.89
CA GLY A 116 5.67 -5.47 1.05
C GLY A 116 5.09 -5.90 2.41
N ALA A 117 5.51 -5.26 3.50
CA ALA A 117 4.97 -5.54 4.83
C ALA A 117 3.48 -5.19 4.97
N LYS A 118 2.99 -4.11 4.37
CA LYS A 118 1.55 -3.76 4.32
C LYS A 118 0.72 -4.93 3.76
N HIS A 119 1.26 -5.63 2.76
CA HIS A 119 0.66 -6.80 2.14
C HIS A 119 1.13 -8.13 2.74
N ALA A 120 1.80 -8.13 3.90
CA ALA A 120 2.36 -9.32 4.53
C ALA A 120 3.20 -10.19 3.58
N TRP A 121 3.82 -9.57 2.58
CA TRP A 121 4.67 -10.22 1.58
C TRP A 121 3.99 -11.37 0.83
N ASN A 122 2.70 -11.22 0.53
CA ASN A 122 1.92 -12.25 -0.16
C ASN A 122 2.32 -12.50 -1.63
N ARG A 123 3.23 -11.70 -2.19
CA ARG A 123 3.75 -11.84 -3.56
C ARG A 123 5.26 -11.75 -3.56
N LEU A 124 5.92 -12.64 -4.29
CA LEU A 124 7.38 -12.67 -4.45
C LEU A 124 7.92 -11.39 -5.10
N LYS A 125 7.13 -10.71 -5.93
CA LYS A 125 7.55 -9.48 -6.63
C LYS A 125 8.06 -8.39 -5.68
N TYR A 126 7.52 -8.33 -4.46
CA TYR A 126 7.94 -7.34 -3.45
C TYR A 126 9.36 -7.57 -2.93
N LEU A 127 9.86 -8.81 -2.97
CA LEU A 127 11.20 -9.15 -2.49
C LEU A 127 12.27 -8.98 -3.56
N CYS A 128 11.91 -9.15 -4.84
CA CYS A 128 12.85 -9.22 -5.95
C CYS A 128 13.66 -7.93 -6.15
N ASP A 129 13.08 -6.78 -5.82
CA ASP A 129 13.70 -5.48 -6.02
C ASP A 129 14.68 -5.11 -4.88
N ILE A 130 14.59 -5.76 -3.71
CA ILE A 130 15.46 -5.51 -2.54
C ILE A 130 16.95 -5.68 -2.88
N PRO A 131 17.43 -6.83 -3.41
CA PRO A 131 18.85 -7.00 -3.73
C PRO A 131 19.34 -6.01 -4.78
N MET A 132 18.45 -5.50 -5.64
CA MET A 132 18.80 -4.56 -6.71
C MET A 132 18.95 -3.11 -6.21
N LEU A 133 18.27 -2.79 -5.11
CA LEU A 133 18.25 -1.45 -4.51
C LEU A 133 19.17 -1.33 -3.29
N MET A 134 19.57 -2.47 -2.72
CA MET A 134 20.56 -2.52 -1.65
C MET A 134 21.84 -1.80 -2.07
N ASP A 135 22.31 -0.92 -1.19
CA ASP A 135 23.61 -0.26 -1.29
C ASP A 135 24.56 -0.80 -0.20
N ASN A 136 25.82 -0.44 -0.25
CA ASN A 136 26.84 -0.88 0.69
C ASN A 136 26.66 -0.30 2.09
N ASP A 137 26.00 0.85 2.24
CA ASP A 137 25.80 1.52 3.53
C ASP A 137 24.48 1.10 4.22
N ILE A 138 24.47 -0.15 4.69
CA ILE A 138 23.31 -0.72 5.39
C ILE A 138 23.07 -0.06 6.76
N GLU A 139 24.12 0.41 7.42
CA GLU A 139 24.00 1.07 8.72
C GLU A 139 23.21 2.38 8.61
N ARG A 140 23.47 3.17 7.58
CA ARG A 140 22.69 4.37 7.27
C ARG A 140 21.23 4.04 6.99
N LEU A 141 20.95 3.01 6.18
CA LEU A 141 19.58 2.55 5.91
C LEU A 141 18.85 2.18 7.22
N LEU A 142 19.52 1.43 8.11
CA LEU A 142 18.95 1.04 9.40
C LEU A 142 18.73 2.24 10.33
N ALA A 143 19.66 3.19 10.37
CA ALA A 143 19.50 4.44 11.13
C ALA A 143 18.28 5.24 10.64
N ARG A 144 18.12 5.35 9.32
CA ARG A 144 16.96 6.00 8.70
C ARG A 144 15.66 5.24 8.98
N ALA A 145 15.69 3.91 8.91
CA ALA A 145 14.55 3.07 9.24
C ALA A 145 14.12 3.20 10.71
N ARG A 146 15.08 3.36 11.63
CA ARG A 146 14.81 3.67 13.05
C ARG A 146 14.15 5.03 13.22
N GLN A 147 14.68 6.07 12.57
CA GLN A 147 14.12 7.42 12.61
C GLN A 147 12.66 7.45 12.13
N LEU A 148 12.35 6.72 11.06
CA LEU A 148 11.00 6.64 10.50
C LEU A 148 10.09 5.64 11.25
N GLY A 149 10.63 4.86 12.18
CA GLY A 149 9.90 3.82 12.91
C GLY A 149 9.48 2.62 12.05
N VAL A 150 10.21 2.36 10.96
CA VAL A 150 9.93 1.29 9.97
C VAL A 150 10.92 0.12 10.04
N LEU A 151 11.79 0.11 11.04
CA LEU A 151 12.84 -0.88 11.25
C LEU A 151 12.35 -2.34 11.19
N ASN A 152 11.18 -2.63 11.78
CA ASN A 152 10.58 -3.97 11.74
C ASN A 152 10.30 -4.44 10.31
N MET A 153 9.84 -3.53 9.45
CA MET A 153 9.46 -3.83 8.06
C MET A 153 10.71 -4.00 7.18
N VAL A 154 11.73 -3.17 7.40
CA VAL A 154 13.04 -3.30 6.72
C VAL A 154 13.72 -4.60 7.11
N THR A 155 13.88 -4.87 8.41
CA THR A 155 14.48 -6.11 8.92
C THR A 155 13.73 -7.33 8.39
N GLN A 156 12.40 -7.30 8.42
CA GLN A 156 11.57 -8.35 7.84
C GLN A 156 11.85 -8.58 6.35
N GLY A 157 11.89 -7.51 5.54
CA GLY A 157 12.12 -7.59 4.10
C GLY A 157 13.45 -8.26 3.77
N PHE A 158 14.54 -7.86 4.44
CA PHE A 158 15.86 -8.46 4.22
C PHE A 158 15.93 -9.92 4.69
N LEU A 159 15.32 -10.26 5.83
CA LEU A 159 15.27 -11.65 6.29
C LEU A 159 14.51 -12.54 5.31
N LEU A 160 13.39 -12.05 4.75
CA LEU A 160 12.63 -12.77 3.73
C LEU A 160 13.42 -12.88 2.42
N ALA A 161 14.07 -11.80 1.96
CA ALA A 161 14.90 -11.83 0.76
C ALA A 161 16.06 -12.83 0.90
N HIS A 162 16.70 -12.90 2.07
CA HIS A 162 17.71 -13.91 2.37
C HIS A 162 17.13 -15.33 2.30
N GLN A 163 16.01 -15.58 2.97
CA GLN A 163 15.43 -16.93 3.08
C GLN A 163 14.76 -17.44 1.79
N VAL A 164 14.27 -16.54 0.95
CA VAL A 164 13.50 -16.89 -0.26
C VAL A 164 14.32 -16.75 -1.53
N LEU A 165 15.17 -15.72 -1.63
CA LEU A 165 15.97 -15.43 -2.82
C LEU A 165 17.44 -15.82 -2.67
N ASN A 166 17.83 -16.40 -1.52
CA ASN A 166 19.23 -16.71 -1.17
C ASN A 166 20.15 -15.48 -1.27
N MET A 167 19.61 -14.28 -1.01
CA MET A 167 20.39 -13.05 -0.96
C MET A 167 21.39 -13.11 0.22
N PRO A 168 22.66 -12.70 0.05
CA PRO A 168 23.57 -12.53 1.19
C PRO A 168 22.96 -11.58 2.23
N LEU A 169 22.89 -12.01 3.49
CA LEU A 169 22.34 -11.19 4.56
C LEU A 169 23.43 -10.26 5.10
N PRO A 170 23.28 -8.93 5.01
CA PRO A 170 24.28 -8.03 5.56
C PRO A 170 24.45 -8.21 7.09
N PRO A 171 25.68 -8.17 7.63
CA PRO A 171 25.93 -8.36 9.06
C PRO A 171 25.10 -7.45 9.97
N ALA A 172 24.93 -6.19 9.57
CA ALA A 172 24.13 -5.20 10.30
C ALA A 172 22.64 -5.61 10.41
N ILE A 173 22.05 -6.15 9.32
CA ILE A 173 20.69 -6.71 9.37
C ILE A 173 20.63 -7.92 10.28
N SER A 174 21.63 -8.81 10.21
CA SER A 174 21.68 -10.01 11.05
C SER A 174 21.72 -9.64 12.54
N ALA A 175 22.54 -8.65 12.92
CA ALA A 175 22.64 -8.16 14.29
C ALA A 175 21.31 -7.52 14.76
N GLU A 176 20.68 -6.69 13.92
CA GLU A 176 19.36 -6.12 14.20
C GLU A 176 18.30 -7.22 14.36
N ALA A 177 18.30 -8.22 13.49
CA ALA A 177 17.35 -9.32 13.56
C ALA A 177 17.46 -10.11 14.88
N GLN A 178 18.66 -10.33 15.40
CA GLN A 178 18.88 -11.08 16.64
C GLN A 178 18.27 -10.38 17.86
N THR A 179 18.26 -9.05 17.89
CA THR A 179 17.72 -8.26 19.01
C THR A 179 16.26 -7.82 18.79
N ASN A 180 15.68 -8.11 17.62
CA ASN A 180 14.32 -7.70 17.23
C ASN A 180 13.35 -8.90 17.10
N PRO A 181 12.78 -9.41 18.22
CA PRO A 181 11.86 -10.55 18.19
C PRO A 181 10.54 -10.22 17.46
N THR A 182 10.17 -8.94 17.37
CA THR A 182 8.99 -8.52 16.63
C THR A 182 9.18 -8.76 15.14
N ALA A 183 10.30 -8.31 14.56
CA ALA A 183 10.62 -8.56 13.16
C ALA A 183 10.66 -10.06 12.83
N GLN A 184 11.30 -10.88 13.68
CA GLN A 184 11.32 -12.34 13.50
C GLN A 184 9.91 -12.96 13.54
N GLY A 185 9.05 -12.50 14.45
CA GLY A 185 7.66 -12.94 14.52
C GLY A 185 6.85 -12.57 13.28
N LEU A 186 7.10 -11.38 12.71
CA LEU A 186 6.49 -10.93 11.45
C LEU A 186 6.94 -11.78 10.25
N VAL A 187 8.23 -12.14 10.17
CA VAL A 187 8.77 -13.04 9.13
C VAL A 187 8.01 -14.37 9.11
N LYS A 188 7.78 -15.01 10.27
CA LYS A 188 7.07 -16.30 10.36
C LYS A 188 5.66 -16.23 9.76
N VAL A 189 4.93 -15.13 10.03
CA VAL A 189 3.60 -14.92 9.47
C VAL A 189 3.67 -14.69 7.96
N ALA A 190 4.60 -13.85 7.49
CA ALA A 190 4.77 -13.58 6.07
C ALA A 190 5.14 -14.83 5.26
N GLN A 191 6.04 -15.68 5.77
CA GLN A 191 6.35 -16.97 5.14
C GLN A 191 5.12 -17.88 5.03
N GLN A 192 4.25 -17.88 6.04
CA GLN A 192 3.00 -18.63 5.97
C GLN A 192 2.07 -18.05 4.90
N VAL A 193 1.93 -16.72 4.86
CA VAL A 193 1.11 -16.04 3.84
C VAL A 193 1.62 -16.32 2.42
N LEU A 194 2.94 -16.28 2.22
CA LEU A 194 3.57 -16.51 0.93
C LEU A 194 3.35 -17.93 0.38
N ARG A 195 3.18 -18.93 1.26
CA ARG A 195 2.87 -20.33 0.88
C ARG A 195 1.38 -20.57 0.61
N GLU A 196 0.52 -19.62 0.94
CA GLU A 196 -0.92 -19.76 0.75
C GLU A 196 -1.32 -19.10 -0.59
N ASP A 197 -2.28 -19.71 -1.31
CA ASP A 197 -2.73 -19.25 -2.63
C ASP A 197 -3.19 -17.77 -2.64
N GLU A 198 -2.94 -17.11 -3.77
CA GLU A 198 -2.98 -15.66 -3.99
C GLU A 198 -4.40 -15.08 -4.01
N SER A 199 -5.41 -15.93 -4.24
CA SER A 199 -6.81 -15.58 -4.56
C SER A 199 -7.59 -14.79 -3.49
N TYR A 200 -6.94 -14.28 -2.43
CA TYR A 200 -7.57 -13.73 -1.23
C TYR A 200 -7.08 -12.34 -0.80
N TRP A 201 -6.09 -11.73 -1.46
CA TRP A 201 -5.60 -10.39 -1.05
C TRP A 201 -6.43 -9.21 -1.57
N GLU A 202 -7.40 -9.49 -2.43
CA GLU A 202 -8.50 -8.57 -2.68
C GLU A 202 -9.44 -8.59 -1.47
N THR A 203 -9.24 -7.65 -0.55
CA THR A 203 -10.04 -7.49 0.67
C THR A 203 -11.53 -7.20 0.45
N ASP A 204 -11.96 -7.06 -0.81
CA ASP A 204 -13.36 -6.92 -1.22
C ASP A 204 -13.98 -8.23 -1.77
N LYS A 205 -13.29 -9.38 -1.69
CA LYS A 205 -13.89 -10.69 -2.00
C LYS A 205 -14.51 -11.33 -0.74
N PRO A 206 -15.85 -11.44 -0.64
CA PRO A 206 -16.56 -11.95 0.55
C PRO A 206 -16.21 -13.39 0.93
N LEU A 207 -15.78 -14.22 -0.04
CA LEU A 207 -15.37 -15.61 0.20
C LEU A 207 -14.20 -15.78 1.18
N ALA A 208 -13.34 -14.77 1.34
CA ALA A 208 -12.19 -14.83 2.24
C ALA A 208 -12.60 -14.91 3.73
N LEU A 209 -13.64 -14.15 4.09
CA LEU A 209 -14.14 -13.98 5.46
C LEU A 209 -14.86 -15.21 5.98
N VAL A 210 -15.67 -15.84 5.12
CA VAL A 210 -16.49 -17.00 5.50
C VAL A 210 -15.67 -18.29 5.52
N LYS A 211 -14.69 -18.45 4.62
CA LYS A 211 -13.94 -19.71 4.48
C LYS A 211 -12.78 -19.86 5.48
N LYS A 212 -12.12 -18.78 5.92
CA LYS A 212 -10.90 -18.86 6.77
C LYS A 212 -10.76 -17.70 7.80
N PRO A 213 -11.64 -17.58 8.82
CA PRO A 213 -11.59 -16.48 9.80
C PRO A 213 -10.26 -16.41 10.57
N ALA A 214 -9.63 -17.57 10.84
CA ALA A 214 -8.33 -17.63 11.50
C ALA A 214 -7.21 -16.91 10.72
N ARG A 215 -7.24 -16.94 9.37
CA ARG A 215 -6.26 -16.22 8.53
C ARG A 215 -6.44 -14.71 8.67
N ILE A 216 -7.69 -14.23 8.69
CA ILE A 216 -7.98 -12.79 8.79
C ILE A 216 -7.55 -12.25 10.14
N LEU A 217 -7.86 -12.95 11.23
CA LEU A 217 -7.36 -12.59 12.55
C LEU A 217 -5.83 -12.61 12.61
N ARG A 218 -5.18 -13.57 11.94
CA ARG A 218 -3.71 -13.65 11.85
C ARG A 218 -3.14 -12.44 11.10
N VAL A 219 -3.67 -12.10 9.93
CA VAL A 219 -3.23 -10.95 9.12
C VAL A 219 -3.51 -9.64 9.87
N LEU A 220 -4.65 -9.50 10.53
CA LEU A 220 -4.97 -8.33 11.35
C LEU A 220 -3.99 -8.20 12.53
N LYS A 221 -3.70 -9.29 13.25
CA LYS A 221 -2.68 -9.30 14.31
C LYS A 221 -1.30 -8.94 13.77
N TYR A 222 -0.97 -9.40 12.57
CA TYR A 222 0.28 -9.08 11.88
C TYR A 222 0.36 -7.59 11.53
N THR A 223 -0.66 -7.03 10.86
CA THR A 223 -0.64 -5.61 10.47
C THR A 223 -0.60 -4.69 11.70
N LEU A 224 -1.34 -5.02 12.77
CA LEU A 224 -1.30 -4.27 14.03
C LEU A 224 0.07 -4.32 14.75
N LYS A 225 0.94 -5.28 14.42
CA LYS A 225 2.31 -5.40 14.94
C LYS A 225 3.35 -4.66 14.09
N LEU A 226 3.00 -4.17 12.89
CA LEU A 226 3.93 -3.40 12.05
C LEU A 226 4.38 -2.11 12.72
N ARG A 227 3.50 -1.51 13.53
CA ARG A 227 3.74 -0.25 14.24
C ARG A 227 3.19 -0.33 15.68
N PRO A 228 3.98 0.03 16.71
CA PRO A 228 3.52 -0.05 18.09
C PRO A 228 2.50 1.03 18.45
N GLU A 229 2.51 2.17 17.77
CA GLU A 229 1.80 3.39 18.17
C GLU A 229 0.28 3.24 18.14
N LEU A 230 -0.39 3.73 19.19
CA LEU A 230 -1.85 3.65 19.30
C LEU A 230 -2.57 4.40 18.18
N LYS A 231 -2.04 5.55 17.73
CA LYS A 231 -2.58 6.32 16.60
C LYS A 231 -2.61 5.50 15.31
N TYR A 232 -1.55 4.73 15.04
CA TYR A 232 -1.50 3.81 13.91
C TYR A 232 -2.60 2.75 14.03
N LYS A 233 -2.70 2.10 15.19
CA LYS A 233 -3.66 0.99 15.42
C LYS A 233 -5.11 1.46 15.29
N ARG A 234 -5.46 2.60 15.92
CA ARG A 234 -6.81 3.19 15.82
C ARG A 234 -7.16 3.54 14.38
N TYR A 235 -6.24 4.17 13.66
CA TYR A 235 -6.47 4.54 12.26
C TYR A 235 -6.56 3.30 11.36
N HIS A 236 -5.72 2.28 11.60
CA HIS A 236 -5.76 1.02 10.85
C HIS A 236 -7.13 0.33 10.98
N LEU A 237 -7.70 0.30 12.19
CA LEU A 237 -9.03 -0.25 12.41
C LEU A 237 -10.13 0.58 11.73
N TYR A 238 -10.03 1.91 11.78
CA TYR A 238 -10.95 2.82 11.09
C TYR A 238 -10.96 2.62 9.56
N LEU A 239 -9.79 2.37 8.95
CA LEU A 239 -9.71 2.06 7.53
C LEU A 239 -10.43 0.76 7.19
N LYS A 240 -10.34 -0.27 8.05
CA LYS A 240 -11.03 -1.55 7.85
C LYS A 240 -12.55 -1.44 7.93
N SER A 241 -13.06 -0.41 8.60
CA SER A 241 -14.50 -0.15 8.72
C SER A 241 -15.06 0.73 7.61
N SER A 242 -14.27 1.08 6.59
CA SER A 242 -14.68 2.01 5.53
C SER A 242 -14.47 1.44 4.12
N SER A 243 -15.34 1.77 3.17
CA SER A 243 -15.22 1.38 1.76
C SER A 243 -15.98 2.35 0.88
N TYR A 244 -15.35 2.91 -0.15
CA TYR A 244 -16.03 3.82 -1.09
C TYR A 244 -17.13 3.09 -1.88
N LEU A 245 -17.00 1.78 -2.07
CA LEU A 245 -17.99 0.95 -2.75
C LEU A 245 -19.35 0.92 -2.03
N ASP A 246 -19.42 1.32 -0.76
CA ASP A 246 -20.70 1.48 -0.07
C ASP A 246 -21.48 2.68 -0.62
N TRP A 247 -20.78 3.72 -1.07
CA TRP A 247 -21.37 4.99 -1.53
C TRP A 247 -22.05 4.87 -2.89
N SER A 248 -21.70 3.86 -3.69
CA SER A 248 -22.36 3.56 -4.96
C SER A 248 -23.63 2.72 -4.81
N LEU A 249 -23.84 2.06 -3.66
CA LEU A 249 -25.01 1.21 -3.45
C LEU A 249 -26.27 2.00 -3.11
N ILE A 250 -26.16 2.94 -2.17
CA ILE A 250 -27.27 3.78 -1.71
C ILE A 250 -26.72 5.17 -1.46
N ARG A 251 -27.29 6.19 -2.10
CA ARG A 251 -26.92 7.59 -1.84
C ARG A 251 -27.55 8.06 -0.52
N ILE A 252 -26.74 8.07 0.54
CA ILE A 252 -27.12 8.66 1.83
C ILE A 252 -26.77 10.17 1.81
N PRO A 253 -27.69 11.07 2.22
CA PRO A 253 -27.41 12.50 2.31
C PRO A 253 -26.23 12.81 3.24
N ASP A 254 -25.48 13.87 2.93
CA ASP A 254 -24.25 14.26 3.65
C ASP A 254 -24.43 14.39 5.18
N ARG A 255 -25.58 14.86 5.66
CA ARG A 255 -25.90 14.98 7.10
C ARG A 255 -25.94 13.62 7.83
N LEU A 256 -26.22 12.55 7.10
CA LEU A 256 -26.34 11.19 7.62
C LEU A 256 -25.16 10.31 7.21
N PHE A 257 -24.04 10.90 6.75
CA PHE A 257 -22.90 10.15 6.21
C PHE A 257 -22.32 9.12 7.20
N PHE A 258 -22.44 9.36 8.51
CA PHE A 258 -22.03 8.40 9.55
C PHE A 258 -22.76 7.05 9.45
N LEU A 259 -23.94 7.00 8.83
CA LEU A 259 -24.68 5.77 8.59
C LEU A 259 -23.92 4.79 7.71
N TYR A 260 -23.01 5.23 6.83
CA TYR A 260 -22.16 4.30 6.07
C TYR A 260 -21.28 3.44 6.98
N LEU A 261 -20.82 3.99 8.12
CA LEU A 261 -20.02 3.25 9.10
C LEU A 261 -20.88 2.22 9.84
N VAL A 262 -22.10 2.60 10.24
CA VAL A 262 -23.03 1.74 10.98
C VAL A 262 -23.58 0.63 10.08
N LEU A 263 -23.92 0.97 8.84
CA LEU A 263 -24.52 0.06 7.87
C LEU A 263 -23.49 -0.79 7.12
N ARG A 264 -22.19 -0.61 7.40
CA ARG A 264 -21.09 -1.33 6.74
C ARG A 264 -21.29 -2.86 6.68
N PRO A 265 -21.73 -3.56 7.75
CA PRO A 265 -21.98 -5.00 7.68
C PRO A 265 -23.08 -5.36 6.67
N PHE A 266 -24.12 -4.53 6.54
CA PHE A 266 -25.21 -4.74 5.60
C PHE A 266 -24.76 -4.49 4.16
N PHE A 267 -24.02 -3.41 3.89
CA PHE A 267 -23.47 -3.16 2.55
C PHE A 267 -22.53 -4.27 2.11
N TRP A 268 -21.71 -4.79 3.02
CA TRP A 268 -20.87 -5.96 2.76
C TRP A 268 -21.70 -7.20 2.35
N LEU A 269 -22.80 -7.50 3.06
CA LEU A 269 -23.72 -8.58 2.69
C LEU A 269 -24.37 -8.37 1.32
N VAL A 270 -24.86 -7.16 1.04
CA VAL A 270 -25.49 -6.84 -0.26
C VAL A 270 -24.52 -7.01 -1.42
N ARG A 271 -23.26 -6.59 -1.26
CA ARG A 271 -22.21 -6.81 -2.28
C ARG A 271 -21.89 -8.27 -2.50
N HIS A 272 -22.06 -9.11 -1.47
CA HIS A 272 -21.84 -10.54 -1.59
C HIS A 272 -22.87 -11.18 -2.51
N PHE A 273 -24.15 -10.98 -2.25
CA PHE A 273 -25.21 -11.61 -3.04
C PHE A 273 -25.30 -11.06 -4.47
N LYS A 274 -25.06 -9.77 -4.68
CA LYS A 274 -25.08 -9.18 -6.05
C LYS A 274 -23.97 -9.69 -6.98
N LYS A 275 -22.88 -10.24 -6.45
CA LYS A 275 -21.76 -10.77 -7.27
C LYS A 275 -21.96 -12.22 -7.68
N ASP A 276 -22.80 -12.98 -7.00
CA ASP A 276 -23.06 -14.39 -7.30
C ASP A 276 -24.09 -14.57 -8.45
N ASP A 277 -24.69 -13.48 -8.94
CA ASP A 277 -25.63 -13.43 -10.08
C ASP A 277 -24.97 -13.06 -11.43
N LYS A 278 -23.64 -12.96 -11.50
CA LYS A 278 -22.86 -12.71 -12.73
C LYS A 278 -21.84 -13.81 -12.96
#